data_AF-A0A1B8AUE8-F1
#
_entry.id   AF-A0A1B8AUE8-F1
#
_cell.length_a   1.000
_cell.length_b   1.000
_cell.length_c   1.000
_cell.angle_alpha   90.00
_cell.angle_beta   90.00
_cell.angle_gamma   90.00
#
_symmetry.space_group_name_H-M   'P 1'
#
loop_
_entity.id
_entity.type
_entity.pdbx_description
1 polymer ?
#
loop_
_entity_poly.entity_id
_entity_poly.type
_entity_poly.pdbx_seq_one_letter_code
_entity_poly.pdbx_strand_id
1 'polypeptide(L)'
;MAETATKQATPSFVGTSKVVQTDYPLIDNDPHFKRVVGYARTSDYLAGTAAAAFAPAALYALEKFAPSHVGKGGFAKAMRLAGGVGVLGGFLYFYQRSALRFYGATENSREIEMDMREMVDKGVAARQSRYSALFLSTIPWFNFVNHNQHGVDTAKYYQQAERELEAERSSREKRRILPVKEGTPSTAWLHILRAMFSRRISFQKKCKRQKKQEYKLAHIAAFCTFILIN
;
A
#
# COMPACT_ATOMS: atom_id res chain seq x y z
N MET A 1 -1.82 -26.68 41.18
CA MET A 1 -2.36 -25.47 40.54
C MET A 1 -1.27 -24.90 39.65
N ALA A 2 -1.11 -25.52 38.47
CA ALA A 2 -0.03 -25.23 37.54
C ALA A 2 -0.62 -24.55 36.31
N GLU A 3 -0.68 -23.22 36.32
CA GLU A 3 -0.97 -22.40 35.13
C GLU A 3 -0.18 -21.08 35.21
N THR A 4 1.11 -21.18 34.94
CA THR A 4 1.91 -20.03 34.48
C THR A 4 2.71 -20.48 33.26
N ALA A 5 1.97 -20.90 32.22
CA ALA A 5 2.51 -21.18 30.90
C ALA A 5 2.44 -19.89 30.07
N THR A 6 3.55 -19.15 30.09
CA THR A 6 4.10 -18.41 28.93
C THR A 6 3.10 -17.93 27.86
N LYS A 7 2.64 -16.67 27.94
CA LYS A 7 2.27 -15.93 26.73
C LYS A 7 3.55 -15.62 25.96
N GLN A 8 3.97 -16.54 25.11
CA GLN A 8 4.99 -16.24 24.10
C GLN A 8 4.37 -15.29 23.08
N ALA A 9 4.85 -14.05 23.05
CA ALA A 9 4.67 -13.17 21.90
C ALA A 9 5.52 -13.76 20.77
N THR A 10 4.93 -14.64 19.97
CA THR A 10 5.60 -15.22 18.81
C THR A 10 5.81 -14.11 17.79
N PRO A 11 7.06 -13.73 17.46
CA PRO A 11 7.29 -12.83 16.34
C PRO A 11 6.90 -13.57 15.07
N SER A 12 5.71 -13.30 14.55
CA SER A 12 5.30 -13.80 13.24
C SER A 12 5.97 -12.92 12.20
N PHE A 13 7.06 -13.40 11.57
CA PHE A 13 7.32 -13.22 10.13
C PHE A 13 8.65 -13.81 9.63
N VAL A 14 8.61 -14.46 8.45
CA VAL A 14 9.77 -14.85 7.62
C VAL A 14 9.60 -14.19 6.25
N GLY A 15 10.26 -13.05 6.01
CA GLY A 15 10.27 -12.32 4.73
C GLY A 15 10.78 -10.86 4.85
N THR A 16 10.58 -10.02 3.82
CA THR A 16 11.10 -8.64 3.68
C THR A 16 10.10 -7.49 3.98
N SER A 17 9.02 -7.72 4.74
CA SER A 17 8.23 -6.65 5.34
C SER A 17 8.82 -6.21 6.68
N LYS A 18 8.66 -4.93 7.04
CA LYS A 18 9.04 -4.42 8.37
C LYS A 18 8.32 -5.24 9.43
N VAL A 19 9.07 -5.88 10.33
CA VAL A 19 8.51 -6.56 11.51
C VAL A 19 7.95 -5.49 12.45
N VAL A 20 6.64 -5.28 12.39
CA VAL A 20 5.92 -4.51 13.38
C VAL A 20 5.61 -5.47 14.52
N GLN A 21 6.16 -5.23 15.70
CA GLN A 21 5.79 -6.01 16.88
C GLN A 21 4.39 -5.60 17.32
N THR A 22 3.46 -6.56 17.28
CA THR A 22 2.08 -6.39 17.70
C THR A 22 1.75 -7.35 18.83
N ASP A 23 0.82 -6.97 19.72
CA ASP A 23 0.43 -7.78 20.87
C ASP A 23 -0.35 -9.05 20.48
N TYR A 24 -0.97 -9.05 19.30
CA TYR A 24 -1.72 -10.17 18.74
C TYR A 24 -1.00 -10.77 17.53
N PRO A 25 -1.17 -12.07 17.27
CA PRO A 25 -0.49 -12.74 16.15
C PRO A 25 -1.04 -12.25 14.81
N LEU A 26 -0.16 -12.15 13.82
CA LEU A 26 -0.51 -11.78 12.45
C LEU A 26 -1.27 -12.93 11.76
N ILE A 27 -2.40 -12.61 11.13
CA ILE A 27 -3.17 -13.56 10.31
C ILE A 27 -2.71 -13.49 8.85
N ASP A 28 -2.71 -12.28 8.28
CA ASP A 28 -2.34 -12.03 6.89
C ASP A 28 -1.84 -10.58 6.73
N ASN A 29 -0.79 -10.40 5.93
CA ASN A 29 -0.20 -9.08 5.64
C ASN A 29 -0.80 -8.43 4.38
N ASP A 30 -1.52 -9.17 3.55
CA ASP A 30 -2.20 -8.65 2.35
C ASP A 30 -3.59 -9.31 2.19
N PRO A 31 -4.55 -8.99 3.08
CA PRO A 31 -5.84 -9.65 3.07
C PRO A 31 -6.66 -9.25 1.83
N HIS A 32 -7.11 -10.26 1.08
CA HIS A 32 -8.00 -10.04 -0.06
C HIS A 32 -9.32 -9.36 0.38
N PHE A 33 -9.82 -8.44 -0.44
CA PHE A 33 -11.04 -7.65 -0.17
C PHE A 33 -12.21 -8.45 0.39
N LYS A 34 -12.50 -9.62 -0.20
CA LYS A 34 -13.58 -10.51 0.23
C LYS A 34 -13.42 -11.02 1.67
N ARG A 35 -12.18 -11.28 2.12
CA ARG A 35 -11.90 -11.70 3.51
C ARG A 35 -12.09 -10.54 4.48
N VAL A 36 -11.64 -9.33 4.12
CA VAL A 36 -11.84 -8.14 4.96
C VAL A 36 -13.32 -7.85 5.19
N VAL A 37 -14.14 -7.97 4.14
CA VAL A 37 -15.60 -7.77 4.25
C VAL A 37 -16.26 -8.96 4.95
N GLY A 38 -15.87 -10.20 4.64
CA GLY A 38 -16.47 -11.40 5.23
C GLY A 38 -16.16 -11.59 6.72
N TYR A 39 -14.99 -11.16 7.18
CA TYR A 39 -14.55 -11.30 8.57
C TYR A 39 -14.99 -10.12 9.45
N ALA A 40 -15.58 -9.10 8.84
CA ALA A 40 -16.02 -7.92 9.59
C ALA A 40 -17.07 -8.29 10.65
N ARG A 41 -16.90 -7.72 11.85
CA ARG A 41 -17.84 -7.90 12.95
C ARG A 41 -19.06 -7.00 12.72
N THR A 42 -20.19 -7.36 13.32
CA THR A 42 -21.39 -6.49 13.35
C THR A 42 -21.06 -5.10 13.89
N SER A 43 -20.15 -5.01 14.86
CA SER A 43 -19.67 -3.74 15.42
C SER A 43 -18.91 -2.87 14.41
N ASP A 44 -18.30 -3.45 13.38
CA ASP A 44 -17.63 -2.68 12.33
C ASP A 44 -18.65 -2.05 11.39
N TYR A 45 -19.72 -2.78 11.05
CA TYR A 45 -20.82 -2.24 10.26
C TYR A 45 -21.49 -1.08 11.00
N LEU A 46 -21.75 -1.24 12.31
CA LEU A 46 -22.29 -0.17 13.15
C LEU A 46 -21.36 1.06 13.19
N ALA A 47 -20.06 0.82 13.32
CA ALA A 47 -19.08 1.89 13.33
C ALA A 47 -18.99 2.61 11.97
N GLY A 48 -19.03 1.86 10.87
CA GLY A 48 -19.05 2.40 9.51
C GLY A 48 -20.32 3.17 9.20
N THR A 49 -21.50 2.70 9.62
CA THR A 49 -22.77 3.42 9.42
C THR A 49 -22.86 4.68 10.27
N ALA A 50 -22.40 4.63 11.52
CA ALA A 50 -22.29 5.81 12.37
C ALA A 50 -21.36 6.85 11.76
N ALA A 51 -20.19 6.42 11.28
CA ALA A 51 -19.24 7.30 10.57
C ALA A 51 -19.85 7.85 9.27
N ALA A 52 -20.62 7.06 8.53
CA ALA A 52 -21.27 7.52 7.30
C ALA A 52 -22.35 8.57 7.54
N ALA A 53 -23.12 8.42 8.63
CA ALA A 53 -24.14 9.38 9.02
C ALA A 53 -23.55 10.68 9.58
N PHE A 54 -22.30 10.67 10.04
CA PHE A 54 -21.66 11.82 10.66
C PHE A 54 -21.62 13.05 9.74
N ALA A 55 -21.21 12.90 8.49
CA ALA A 55 -21.10 14.02 7.55
C ALA A 55 -22.44 14.72 7.25
N PRO A 56 -23.51 14.02 6.82
CA PRO A 56 -24.81 14.66 6.61
C PRO A 56 -25.45 15.15 7.92
N ALA A 57 -25.27 14.44 9.04
CA ALA A 57 -25.78 14.89 10.34
C ALA A 57 -25.09 16.17 10.83
N ALA A 58 -23.76 16.26 10.68
CA ALA A 58 -23.00 17.46 11.01
C ALA A 58 -23.43 18.63 10.14
N LEU A 59 -23.59 18.43 8.83
CA LEU A 59 -24.09 19.48 7.94
C LEU A 59 -25.48 19.96 8.33
N TYR A 60 -26.39 19.04 8.67
CA TYR A 60 -27.72 19.38 9.15
C TYR A 60 -27.70 20.14 10.48
N ALA A 61 -26.85 19.72 11.43
CA ALA A 61 -26.69 20.39 12.71
C ALA A 61 -26.13 21.81 12.53
N LEU A 62 -25.12 21.99 11.67
CA LEU A 62 -24.54 23.29 11.38
C LEU A 62 -25.55 24.25 10.75
N GLU A 63 -26.39 23.77 9.82
CA GLU A 63 -27.46 24.58 9.24
C GLU A 63 -28.49 25.02 10.30
N LYS A 64 -28.73 24.19 11.32
CA LYS A 64 -29.62 24.54 12.45
C LYS A 64 -29.04 25.64 13.35
N PHE A 65 -27.72 25.69 13.52
CA PHE A 65 -27.05 26.70 14.35
C PHE A 65 -26.75 27.99 13.58
N ALA A 66 -26.37 27.89 12.30
CA ALA A 66 -25.99 29.00 11.46
C ALA A 66 -26.66 28.85 10.08
N PRO A 67 -27.89 29.37 9.91
CA PRO A 67 -28.64 29.19 8.68
C PRO A 67 -27.96 29.91 7.51
N SER A 68 -27.68 29.16 6.44
CA SER A 68 -26.95 29.65 5.27
C SER A 68 -27.83 30.42 4.27
N HIS A 69 -29.14 30.49 4.53
CA HIS A 69 -30.14 31.17 3.69
C HIS A 69 -30.11 30.75 2.20
N VAL A 70 -29.67 29.51 1.94
CA VAL A 70 -29.59 28.98 0.58
C VAL A 70 -30.98 28.84 -0.05
N GLY A 71 -31.09 29.21 -1.32
CA GLY A 71 -32.33 29.12 -2.08
C GLY A 71 -32.91 27.69 -2.12
N LYS A 72 -34.22 27.57 -2.37
CA LYS A 72 -34.95 26.29 -2.40
C LYS A 72 -34.21 25.28 -3.30
N GLY A 73 -33.77 24.17 -2.71
CA GLY A 73 -33.07 23.08 -3.39
C GLY A 73 -31.53 23.11 -3.35
N GLY A 74 -30.91 24.21 -2.93
CA GLY A 74 -29.44 24.29 -2.76
C GLY A 74 -28.94 23.35 -1.65
N PHE A 75 -29.61 23.38 -0.50
CA PHE A 75 -29.29 22.52 0.64
C PHE A 75 -29.41 21.02 0.31
N ALA A 76 -30.39 20.64 -0.51
CA ALA A 76 -30.58 19.25 -0.91
C ALA A 76 -29.42 18.72 -1.79
N LYS A 77 -28.74 19.59 -2.56
CA LYS A 77 -27.53 19.20 -3.30
C LYS A 77 -26.35 19.01 -2.36
N ALA A 78 -26.19 19.91 -1.38
CA ALA A 78 -25.17 19.80 -0.34
C ALA A 78 -25.34 18.52 0.50
N MET A 79 -26.56 18.19 0.91
CA MET A 79 -26.87 16.95 1.65
C MET A 79 -26.54 15.68 0.86
N ARG A 80 -26.77 15.66 -0.47
CA ARG A 80 -26.38 14.52 -1.31
C ARG A 80 -24.88 14.36 -1.39
N LEU A 81 -24.14 15.46 -1.53
CA LEU A 81 -22.68 15.44 -1.56
C LEU A 81 -22.12 15.01 -0.20
N ALA A 82 -22.62 15.60 0.90
CA ALA A 82 -22.24 15.21 2.25
C ALA A 82 -22.57 13.74 2.55
N GLY A 83 -23.72 13.25 2.07
CA GLY A 83 -24.09 11.84 2.14
C GLY A 83 -23.13 10.95 1.36
N GLY A 84 -22.75 11.33 0.13
CA GLY A 84 -21.79 10.59 -0.68
C GLY A 84 -20.40 10.52 -0.04
N VAL A 85 -19.89 11.65 0.48
CA VAL A 85 -18.63 11.71 1.22
C VAL A 85 -18.72 10.90 2.51
N GLY A 86 -19.84 10.98 3.22
CA GLY A 86 -20.13 10.20 4.42
C GLY A 86 -20.05 8.70 4.14
N VAL A 87 -20.77 8.20 3.14
CA VAL A 87 -20.74 6.77 2.76
C VAL A 87 -19.32 6.32 2.42
N LEU A 88 -18.58 7.11 1.65
CA LEU A 88 -17.20 6.77 1.29
C LEU A 88 -16.28 6.74 2.52
N GLY A 89 -16.39 7.73 3.40
CA GLY A 89 -15.62 7.79 4.66
C GLY A 89 -16.00 6.67 5.64
N GLY A 90 -17.28 6.38 5.78
CA GLY A 90 -17.78 5.30 6.65
C GLY A 90 -17.36 3.91 6.17
N PHE A 91 -17.35 3.69 4.85
CA PHE A 91 -16.83 2.47 4.26
C PHE A 91 -15.33 2.30 4.52
N LEU A 92 -14.53 3.36 4.35
CA LEU A 92 -13.10 3.33 4.64
C LEU A 92 -12.83 3.07 6.13
N TYR A 93 -13.61 3.67 7.03
CA TYR A 93 -13.47 3.44 8.47
C TYR A 93 -13.82 1.99 8.87
N PHE A 94 -14.89 1.44 8.30
CA PHE A 94 -15.24 0.03 8.41
C PHE A 94 -14.09 -0.88 7.93
N TYR A 95 -13.56 -0.60 6.73
CA TYR A 95 -12.49 -1.39 6.13
C TYR A 95 -11.21 -1.34 6.97
N GLN A 96 -10.82 -0.15 7.43
CA GLN A 96 -9.67 0.06 8.29
C GLN A 96 -9.78 -0.76 9.58
N ARG A 97 -10.93 -0.72 10.26
CA ARG A 97 -11.14 -1.48 11.51
C ARG A 97 -11.05 -2.98 11.30
N SER A 98 -11.61 -3.49 10.20
CA SER A 98 -11.52 -4.92 9.87
C SER A 98 -10.09 -5.33 9.51
N ALA A 99 -9.39 -4.53 8.69
CA ALA A 99 -8.02 -4.81 8.27
C ALA A 99 -7.02 -4.81 9.44
N LEU A 100 -7.21 -3.93 10.44
CA LEU A 100 -6.34 -3.87 11.62
C LEU A 100 -6.31 -5.17 12.45
N ARG A 101 -7.35 -6.02 12.37
CA ARG A 101 -7.36 -7.35 13.03
C ARG A 101 -6.50 -8.37 12.30
N PHE A 102 -6.45 -8.30 10.97
CA PHE A 102 -5.57 -9.16 10.18
C PHE A 102 -4.09 -8.88 10.50
N TYR A 103 -3.77 -7.60 10.68
CA TYR A 103 -2.42 -7.15 11.04
C TYR A 103 -2.03 -7.41 12.50
N GLY A 104 -2.94 -7.90 13.34
CA GLY A 104 -2.67 -8.13 14.77
C GLY A 104 -2.61 -6.85 15.62
N ALA A 105 -3.05 -5.70 15.10
CA ALA A 105 -3.09 -4.44 15.86
C ALA A 105 -4.23 -4.41 16.91
N THR A 106 -5.20 -5.32 16.80
CA THR A 106 -6.34 -5.43 17.70
C THR A 106 -6.67 -6.91 17.96
N GLU A 107 -7.48 -7.17 18.98
CA GLU A 107 -7.92 -8.51 19.37
C GLU A 107 -8.56 -9.26 18.20
N ASN A 108 -8.05 -10.46 17.90
CA ASN A 108 -8.35 -11.20 16.69
C ASN A 108 -8.56 -12.72 16.89
N SER A 109 -8.96 -13.15 18.09
CA SER A 109 -9.12 -14.58 18.41
C SER A 109 -10.12 -15.32 17.51
N ARG A 110 -11.28 -14.69 17.27
CA ARG A 110 -12.35 -15.21 16.40
C ARG A 110 -11.90 -15.30 14.95
N GLU A 111 -11.17 -14.30 14.47
CA GLU A 111 -10.69 -14.21 13.10
C GLU A 111 -9.63 -15.27 12.80
N ILE A 112 -8.75 -15.58 13.76
CA ILE A 112 -7.79 -16.68 13.67
C ILE A 112 -8.53 -18.01 13.53
N GLU A 113 -9.56 -18.25 14.34
CA GLU A 113 -10.33 -19.50 14.28
C GLU A 113 -11.06 -19.66 12.94
N MET A 114 -11.67 -18.59 12.43
CA MET A 114 -12.30 -18.60 11.10
C MET A 114 -11.29 -18.85 9.99
N ASP A 115 -10.08 -18.28 10.09
CA ASP A 115 -9.02 -18.49 9.11
C ASP A 115 -8.51 -19.94 9.12
N MET A 116 -8.31 -20.53 10.30
CA MET A 116 -7.93 -21.94 10.42
C MET A 116 -8.96 -22.86 9.77
N ARG A 117 -10.26 -22.61 9.99
CA ARG A 117 -11.34 -23.36 9.35
C ARG A 117 -11.33 -23.17 7.84
N GLU A 118 -11.22 -21.94 7.35
CA GLU A 118 -11.18 -21.63 5.92
C GLU A 118 -9.99 -22.30 5.22
N MET A 119 -8.80 -22.31 5.85
CA MET A 119 -7.60 -22.95 5.30
C MET A 119 -7.71 -24.47 5.29
N VAL A 120 -8.33 -25.07 6.33
CA VAL A 120 -8.60 -26.51 6.37
C VAL A 120 -9.60 -26.91 5.28
N ASP A 121 -10.73 -26.19 5.15
CA ASP A 121 -11.75 -26.47 4.15
C ASP A 121 -11.20 -26.32 2.73
N LYS A 122 -10.41 -25.27 2.47
CA LYS A 122 -9.68 -25.10 1.21
C LYS A 122 -8.72 -26.25 0.95
N GLY A 123 -8.03 -26.75 1.98
CA GLY A 123 -7.13 -27.89 1.90
C GLY A 123 -7.86 -29.20 1.58
N VAL A 124 -9.02 -29.44 2.19
CA VAL A 124 -9.87 -30.60 1.91
C VAL A 124 -10.45 -30.52 0.50
N ALA A 125 -10.97 -29.36 0.09
CA ALA A 125 -11.48 -29.13 -1.25
C ALA A 125 -10.38 -29.33 -2.31
N ALA A 126 -9.17 -28.83 -2.06
CA ALA A 126 -8.01 -29.08 -2.91
C ALA A 126 -7.71 -30.59 -3.03
N ARG A 127 -7.74 -31.34 -1.93
CA ARG A 127 -7.49 -32.78 -1.94
C ARG A 127 -8.59 -33.57 -2.68
N GLN A 128 -9.86 -33.23 -2.48
CA GLN A 128 -10.98 -33.89 -3.15
C GLN A 128 -11.05 -33.57 -4.64
N SER A 129 -10.59 -32.39 -5.05
CA SER A 129 -10.52 -32.01 -6.46
C SER A 129 -9.18 -32.36 -7.14
N ARG A 130 -8.13 -32.71 -6.40
CA ARG A 130 -6.85 -33.13 -6.98
C ARG A 130 -7.09 -34.42 -7.78
N TYR A 131 -6.77 -34.38 -9.07
CA TYR A 131 -6.99 -35.45 -10.05
C TYR A 131 -8.41 -35.61 -10.60
N SER A 132 -9.34 -34.69 -10.33
CA SER A 132 -10.70 -34.77 -10.91
C SER A 132 -10.71 -34.76 -12.44
N ALA A 133 -9.73 -34.11 -13.07
CA ALA A 133 -9.55 -34.13 -14.52
C ALA A 133 -9.29 -35.54 -15.10
N LEU A 134 -8.71 -36.46 -14.33
CA LEU A 134 -8.46 -37.85 -14.76
C LEU A 134 -9.73 -38.71 -14.74
N PHE A 135 -10.75 -38.29 -13.98
CA PHE A 135 -12.03 -38.99 -13.84
C PHE A 135 -13.20 -38.29 -14.56
N LEU A 136 -12.89 -37.39 -15.50
CA LEU A 136 -13.89 -36.60 -16.25
C LEU A 136 -14.93 -37.47 -16.98
N SER A 137 -14.57 -38.70 -17.37
CA SER A 137 -15.43 -39.64 -18.06
C SER A 137 -16.50 -40.29 -17.17
N THR A 138 -16.31 -40.34 -15.85
CA THR A 138 -17.24 -40.99 -14.91
C THR A 138 -18.12 -39.97 -14.20
N ILE A 139 -17.51 -38.94 -13.60
CA ILE A 139 -18.23 -37.85 -12.95
C ILE A 139 -17.40 -36.56 -13.15
N PRO A 140 -17.94 -35.56 -13.87
CA PRO A 140 -17.24 -34.28 -14.01
C PRO A 140 -17.22 -33.57 -12.66
N TRP A 141 -16.04 -33.34 -12.11
CA TRP A 141 -15.87 -32.61 -10.85
C TRP A 141 -14.92 -31.42 -11.02
N PHE A 142 -15.46 -30.21 -10.85
CA PHE A 142 -14.76 -28.94 -11.05
C PHE A 142 -14.37 -28.30 -9.72
N ASN A 143 -13.23 -27.59 -9.69
CA ASN A 143 -12.77 -26.84 -8.53
C ASN A 143 -13.17 -25.36 -8.64
N PHE A 144 -13.94 -24.85 -7.69
CA PHE A 144 -14.28 -23.42 -7.58
C PHE A 144 -13.57 -22.72 -6.42
N VAL A 145 -12.72 -23.44 -5.68
CA VAL A 145 -12.08 -22.95 -4.45
C VAL A 145 -10.67 -22.47 -4.76
N ASN A 146 -10.39 -21.19 -4.51
CA ASN A 146 -9.05 -20.64 -4.65
C ASN A 146 -8.19 -21.06 -3.43
N HIS A 147 -7.23 -21.97 -3.65
CA HIS A 147 -6.33 -22.50 -2.63
C HIS A 147 -4.87 -22.35 -3.05
N ASN A 148 -3.93 -22.04 -2.15
CA ASN A 148 -2.51 -21.87 -2.53
C ASN A 148 -1.76 -23.18 -2.86
N GLN A 149 -2.42 -24.34 -2.78
CA GLN A 149 -1.85 -25.64 -3.16
C GLN A 149 -1.95 -25.94 -4.66
N HIS A 150 -1.46 -25.01 -5.48
CA HIS A 150 -1.28 -25.28 -6.90
C HIS A 150 0.01 -26.10 -7.01
N GLY A 151 -0.03 -27.29 -7.62
CA GLY A 151 1.11 -28.21 -7.75
C GLY A 151 2.25 -27.71 -8.65
N VAL A 152 2.41 -26.39 -8.77
CA VAL A 152 3.51 -25.73 -9.46
C VAL A 152 4.44 -25.20 -8.38
N ASP A 153 5.62 -25.81 -8.26
CA ASP A 153 6.70 -25.32 -7.41
C ASP A 153 7.03 -23.87 -7.80
N THR A 154 6.58 -22.91 -7.01
CA THR A 154 7.04 -21.51 -7.13
C THR A 154 8.56 -21.43 -6.92
N ALA A 155 9.14 -22.42 -6.23
CA ALA A 155 10.58 -22.68 -6.13
C ALA A 155 11.29 -22.71 -7.49
N LYS A 156 10.63 -23.15 -8.57
CA LYS A 156 11.21 -23.12 -9.93
C LYS A 156 11.56 -21.70 -10.38
N TYR A 157 10.71 -20.71 -10.07
CA TYR A 157 10.97 -19.32 -10.41
C TYR A 157 12.06 -18.71 -9.53
N TYR A 158 12.15 -19.12 -8.26
CA TYR A 158 13.23 -18.69 -7.35
C TYR A 158 14.59 -19.29 -7.75
N GLN A 159 14.64 -20.58 -8.07
CA GLN A 159 15.85 -21.26 -8.57
C GLN A 159 16.29 -20.75 -9.95
N GLN A 160 15.35 -20.26 -10.77
CA GLN A 160 15.67 -19.62 -12.05
C GLN A 160 16.21 -18.21 -11.83
N ALA A 161 15.62 -17.44 -10.92
CA ALA A 161 16.13 -16.12 -10.52
C ALA A 161 17.53 -16.22 -9.87
N GLU A 162 17.78 -17.23 -9.03
CA GLU A 162 19.11 -17.48 -8.45
C GLU A 162 20.14 -17.82 -9.53
N ARG A 163 19.79 -18.67 -10.50
CA ARG A 163 20.67 -18.99 -11.64
C ARG A 163 20.95 -17.78 -12.53
N GLU A 164 19.97 -16.92 -12.75
CA GLU A 164 20.15 -15.66 -13.50
C GLU A 164 21.06 -14.69 -12.74
N LEU A 165 20.90 -14.58 -11.42
CA LEU A 165 21.79 -13.78 -10.56
C LEU A 165 23.21 -14.33 -10.51
N GLU A 166 23.39 -15.65 -10.50
CA GLU A 166 24.71 -16.30 -10.59
C GLU A 166 25.34 -16.13 -11.98
N ALA A 167 24.53 -16.14 -13.04
CA ALA A 167 24.97 -15.83 -14.39
C ALA A 167 25.40 -14.36 -14.53
N GLU A 168 24.72 -13.42 -13.87
CA GLU A 168 25.15 -12.02 -13.79
C GLU A 168 26.43 -11.87 -12.97
N ARG A 169 26.54 -12.55 -11.82
CA ARG A 169 27.76 -12.55 -10.99
C ARG A 169 28.94 -13.10 -11.76
N SER A 170 28.80 -14.25 -12.42
CA SER A 170 29.85 -14.84 -13.25
C SER A 170 30.17 -13.97 -14.47
N SER A 171 29.19 -13.30 -15.08
CA SER A 171 29.44 -12.32 -16.16
C SER A 171 30.17 -11.08 -15.67
N ARG A 172 29.90 -10.64 -14.43
CA ARG A 172 30.60 -9.53 -13.78
C ARG A 172 32.02 -9.93 -13.34
N GLU A 173 32.18 -11.14 -12.82
CA GLU A 173 33.46 -11.77 -12.48
C GLU A 173 34.31 -11.93 -13.75
N LYS A 174 33.74 -12.45 -14.84
CA LYS A 174 34.40 -12.59 -16.13
C LYS A 174 34.76 -11.23 -16.74
N ARG A 175 33.90 -10.20 -16.58
CA ARG A 175 34.25 -8.81 -16.90
C ARG A 175 35.34 -8.22 -16.01
N ARG A 176 35.47 -8.68 -14.76
CA ARG A 176 36.54 -8.28 -13.84
C ARG A 176 37.87 -8.96 -14.19
N ILE A 177 37.84 -10.23 -14.61
CA ILE A 177 39.02 -11.04 -14.90
C ILE A 177 39.55 -10.80 -16.31
N LEU A 178 38.68 -10.53 -17.28
CA LEU A 178 39.14 -10.15 -18.63
C LEU A 178 39.70 -8.72 -18.58
N PRO A 179 40.96 -8.49 -19.02
CA PRO A 179 41.46 -7.13 -19.13
C PRO A 179 40.55 -6.38 -20.10
N VAL A 180 40.06 -5.22 -19.65
CA VAL A 180 39.39 -4.25 -20.53
C VAL A 180 40.33 -4.04 -21.71
N LYS A 181 39.96 -4.51 -22.91
CA LYS A 181 40.61 -4.04 -24.14
C LYS A 181 40.37 -2.53 -24.15
N GLU A 182 41.41 -1.76 -23.84
CA GLU A 182 41.41 -0.32 -24.00
C GLU A 182 41.27 -0.01 -25.50
N GLY A 183 40.03 -0.05 -25.98
CA GLY A 183 39.64 0.66 -27.19
C GLY A 183 39.68 2.13 -26.81
N THR A 184 40.74 2.81 -27.22
CA THR A 184 40.96 4.25 -27.07
C THR A 184 39.65 5.02 -27.27
N PRO A 185 39.02 5.55 -26.20
CA PRO A 185 37.86 6.40 -26.38
C PRO A 185 38.38 7.69 -26.98
N SER A 186 37.94 7.98 -28.21
CA SER A 186 38.26 9.21 -28.89
C SER A 186 38.10 10.38 -27.93
N THR A 187 39.13 11.23 -27.86
CA THR A 187 39.19 12.46 -27.06
C THR A 187 37.92 13.31 -27.20
N ALA A 188 37.17 13.15 -28.28
CA ALA A 188 35.85 13.70 -28.51
C ALA A 188 34.84 13.47 -27.36
N TRP A 189 34.74 12.27 -26.77
CA TRP A 189 33.74 11.99 -25.73
C TRP A 189 34.06 12.68 -24.40
N LEU A 190 35.34 12.77 -24.03
CA LEU A 190 35.79 13.50 -22.85
C LEU A 190 35.59 15.01 -23.02
N HIS A 191 35.80 15.57 -24.22
CA HIS A 191 35.51 16.97 -24.50
C HIS A 191 34.00 17.27 -24.48
N ILE A 192 33.16 16.37 -25.00
CA ILE A 192 31.70 16.51 -24.95
C ILE A 192 31.21 16.44 -23.50
N LEU A 193 31.65 15.46 -22.71
CA LEU A 193 31.26 15.35 -21.30
C LEU A 193 31.75 16.54 -20.47
N ARG A 194 32.98 17.03 -20.70
CA ARG A 194 33.51 18.22 -20.02
C ARG A 194 32.77 19.49 -20.44
N ALA A 195 32.37 19.61 -21.70
CA ALA A 195 31.55 20.71 -22.20
C ALA A 195 30.12 20.66 -21.62
N MET A 196 29.50 19.49 -21.53
CA MET A 196 28.18 19.30 -20.92
C MET A 196 28.21 19.60 -19.42
N PHE A 197 29.24 19.14 -18.71
CA PHE A 197 29.39 19.40 -17.28
C PHE A 197 29.68 20.88 -16.99
N SER A 198 30.53 21.53 -17.80
CA SER A 198 30.78 22.96 -17.70
C SER A 198 29.54 23.81 -18.00
N ARG A 199 28.77 23.44 -19.04
CA ARG A 199 27.48 24.09 -19.35
C ARG A 199 26.47 23.90 -18.21
N ARG A 200 26.42 22.73 -17.57
CA ARG A 200 25.52 22.46 -16.43
C ARG A 200 25.89 23.28 -15.20
N ILE A 201 27.18 23.42 -14.89
CA ILE A 201 27.64 24.27 -13.77
C ILE A 201 27.38 25.75 -14.06
N SER A 202 27.63 26.22 -15.28
CA SER A 202 27.38 27.62 -15.66
C SER A 202 25.88 27.95 -15.61
N PHE A 203 25.01 27.03 -16.04
CA PHE A 203 23.56 27.16 -15.95
C PHE A 203 23.08 27.24 -14.49
N GLN A 204 23.58 26.37 -13.62
CA GLN A 204 23.27 26.40 -12.18
C GLN A 204 23.71 27.71 -11.50
N LYS A 205 24.89 28.23 -11.86
CA LYS A 205 25.37 29.53 -11.36
C LYS A 205 24.52 30.70 -11.86
N LYS A 206 24.09 30.69 -13.13
CA LYS A 206 23.22 31.73 -13.71
C LYS A 206 21.83 31.73 -13.04
N CYS A 207 21.27 30.56 -12.79
CA CYS A 207 19.96 30.40 -12.14
C CYS A 207 20.00 30.88 -10.66
N LYS A 208 21.08 30.58 -9.91
CA LYS A 208 21.27 31.13 -8.55
C LYS A 208 21.44 32.65 -8.53
N ARG A 209 22.12 33.25 -9.52
CA ARG A 209 22.25 34.71 -9.62
C ARG A 209 20.93 35.40 -9.93
N GLN A 210 20.10 34.84 -10.82
CA GLN A 210 18.77 35.39 -11.08
C GLN A 210 17.87 35.35 -9.85
N LYS A 211 17.79 34.21 -9.15
CA LYS A 211 17.02 34.14 -7.90
C LYS A 211 17.50 35.18 -6.88
N LYS A 212 18.82 35.39 -6.73
CA LYS A 212 19.36 36.39 -5.79
C LYS A 212 19.01 37.84 -6.20
N GLN A 213 18.89 38.14 -7.49
CA GLN A 213 18.42 39.46 -7.95
C GLN A 213 16.92 39.65 -7.70
N GLU A 214 16.10 38.62 -7.92
CA GLU A 214 14.66 38.67 -7.61
C GLU A 214 14.40 38.90 -6.12
N TYR A 215 15.13 38.22 -5.22
CA TYR A 215 14.99 38.47 -3.78
C TYR A 215 15.39 39.90 -3.37
N LYS A 216 16.42 40.49 -4.00
CA LYS A 216 16.79 41.88 -3.75
C LYS A 216 15.73 42.85 -4.26
N LEU A 217 15.15 42.60 -5.44
CA LEU A 217 14.06 43.42 -5.97
C LEU A 217 12.81 43.31 -5.10
N ALA A 218 12.48 42.11 -4.62
CA ALA A 218 11.36 41.88 -3.71
C ALA A 218 11.54 42.60 -2.36
N HIS A 219 12.76 42.60 -1.79
CA HIS A 219 13.05 43.35 -0.57
C HIS A 219 12.95 44.87 -0.77
N ILE A 220 13.46 45.40 -1.90
CA ILE A 220 13.32 46.83 -2.22
C ILE A 220 11.86 47.21 -2.44
N ALA A 221 11.10 46.39 -3.17
CA ALA A 221 9.67 46.60 -3.37
C ALA A 221 8.91 46.58 -2.04
N ALA A 222 9.17 45.61 -1.17
CA ALA A 222 8.57 45.54 0.17
C ALA A 222 8.94 46.75 1.04
N PHE A 223 10.19 47.24 0.97
CA PHE A 223 10.62 48.42 1.70
C PHE A 223 9.95 49.71 1.17
N CYS A 224 9.85 49.87 -0.16
CA CYS A 224 9.09 50.98 -0.76
C CYS A 224 7.60 50.93 -0.41
N THR A 225 7.01 49.73 -0.32
CA THR A 225 5.60 49.58 0.06
C THR A 225 5.41 49.92 1.55
N PHE A 226 6.38 49.59 2.41
CA PHE A 226 6.35 49.95 3.83
C PHE A 226 6.47 51.46 4.08
N ILE A 227 7.28 52.17 3.27
CA ILE A 227 7.41 53.64 3.32
C ILE A 227 6.16 54.35 2.75
N LEU A 228 5.45 53.75 1.79
CA LEU A 228 4.23 54.35 1.23
C LEU A 228 2.98 54.12 2.10
N ILE A 229 3.05 53.23 3.09
CA ILE A 229 1.93 52.87 3.98
C ILE A 229 2.04 53.54 5.37
N ASN A 230 3.21 54.07 5.75
CA ASN A 230 3.41 54.89 6.96
C ASN A 230 3.63 56.36 6.59
#